data_AF-A0A077GNA5-F1
#
_entry.id   AF-A0A077GNA5-F1
#
_cell.length_a   1.000
_cell.length_b   1.000
_cell.length_c   1.000
_cell.angle_alpha   90.00
_cell.angle_beta   90.00
_cell.angle_gamma   90.00
#
_symmetry.space_group_name_H-M   'P 1'
#
loop_
_entity.id
_entity.type
_entity.pdbx_description
1 polymer ?
#
loop_
_entity_poly.entity_id
_entity_poly.type
_entity_poly.pdbx_seq_one_letter_code
_entity_poly.pdbx_strand_id
1 'polypeptide(L)' 'MGVLSKPQRKMQFNLRIEHELHEWLKKVAEENERPVNYVINQAIKNMRKEIEGAKA' A
#
# COMPACT_ATOMS: atom_id res chain seq x y z
N MET A 1 -29.10 -15.76 10.90
CA MET A 1 -28.67 -14.40 11.28
C MET A 1 -27.34 -14.12 10.61
N GLY A 2 -27.32 -13.32 9.55
CA GLY A 2 -26.09 -12.96 8.84
C GLY A 2 -25.29 -11.94 9.65
N VAL A 3 -24.07 -12.31 10.07
CA VAL A 3 -23.15 -11.36 10.69
C VAL A 3 -22.65 -10.45 9.57
N LEU A 4 -23.28 -9.29 9.42
CA LEU A 4 -22.80 -8.22 8.53
C LEU A 4 -21.51 -7.67 9.15
N SER A 5 -20.39 -8.34 8.87
CA SER A 5 -19.06 -7.85 9.20
C SER A 5 -18.90 -6.46 8.60
N LYS A 6 -18.84 -5.44 9.46
CA LYS A 6 -18.65 -4.04 9.04
C LYS A 6 -17.42 -3.98 8.12
N PRO A 7 -17.48 -3.27 6.97
CA PRO A 7 -16.31 -3.13 6.10
C PRO A 7 -15.15 -2.60 6.94
N GLN A 8 -14.03 -3.34 6.95
CA GLN A 8 -12.81 -2.88 7.61
C GLN A 8 -12.43 -1.55 6.97
N ARG A 9 -12.67 -0.46 7.70
CA ARG A 9 -12.32 0.88 7.22
C ARG A 9 -10.81 0.92 7.05
N LYS A 10 -10.37 1.35 5.87
CA LYS A 10 -8.95 1.65 5.64
C LYS A 10 -8.53 2.70 6.65
N MET A 11 -7.47 2.41 7.40
CA MET A 11 -6.92 3.36 8.36
C MET A 11 -6.07 4.39 7.61
N GLN A 12 -6.24 5.66 7.93
CA GLN A 12 -5.32 6.71 7.47
C GLN A 12 -4.09 6.70 8.38
N PHE A 13 -2.92 6.67 7.77
CA PHE A 13 -1.65 6.70 8.50
C PHE A 13 -0.75 7.77 7.89
N ASN A 14 -0.13 8.58 8.74
CA ASN A 14 0.82 9.59 8.29
C ASN A 14 2.24 8.99 8.30
N LEU A 15 2.76 8.69 7.12
CA LEU A 15 4.09 8.11 6.95
C LEU A 15 5.10 9.23 6.70
N ARG A 16 6.20 9.26 7.47
CA ARG A 16 7.34 10.12 7.18
C ARG A 16 8.30 9.35 6.30
N ILE A 17 8.57 9.88 5.10
CA ILE A 17 9.51 9.29 4.14
C ILE A 17 10.44 10.37 3.61
N GLU A 18 11.59 9.94 3.10
CA GLU A 18 12.55 10.81 2.44
C GLU A 18 11.94 11.47 1.20
N HIS A 19 12.43 12.68 0.89
CA HIS A 19 11.87 13.49 -0.20
C HIS A 19 12.00 12.78 -1.55
N GLU A 20 13.18 12.23 -1.85
CA GLU A 20 13.46 11.53 -3.11
C GLU A 20 12.51 10.34 -3.31
N LEU A 21 12.24 9.58 -2.25
CA LEU A 21 11.31 8.46 -2.31
C LEU A 21 9.88 8.93 -2.59
N HIS A 22 9.46 10.03 -1.97
CA HIS A 22 8.14 10.61 -2.21
C HIS A 22 7.98 11.12 -3.64
N GLU A 23 9.01 11.75 -4.21
CA GLU A 23 8.99 12.20 -5.60
C GLU A 23 8.92 11.03 -6.58
N TRP A 24 9.71 9.98 -6.34
CA TRP A 24 9.65 8.76 -7.14
C TRP A 24 8.26 8.10 -7.06
N LEU A 25 7.69 7.97 -5.85
CA LEU A 25 6.36 7.41 -5.66
C LEU A 25 5.27 8.21 -6.39
N LYS A 26 5.40 9.54 -6.45
CA LYS A 26 4.49 10.39 -7.24
C LYS A 26 4.58 10.10 -8.73
N LYS A 27 5.79 10.02 -9.30
CA LYS A 27 5.98 9.70 -10.72
C LYS A 27 5.36 8.36 -11.08
N VAL A 28 5.65 7.33 -10.30
CA VAL A 28 5.08 5.98 -10.50
C VAL A 28 3.56 6.00 -10.39
N ALA A 29 3.01 6.76 -9.43
CA ALA A 29 1.57 6.92 -9.26
C ALA A 29 0.91 7.59 -10.48
N GLU A 30 1.53 8.64 -11.02
CA GLU A 30 1.09 9.33 -12.25
C GLU A 30 1.14 8.39 -13.46
N GLU A 31 2.24 7.67 -13.68
CA GLU A 31 2.39 6.72 -14.79
C GLU A 31 1.37 5.58 -14.76
N ASN A 32 0.91 5.19 -13.57
CA ASN A 32 -0.06 4.12 -13.39
C ASN A 32 -1.50 4.64 -13.29
N GLU A 33 -1.73 5.95 -13.35
CA GLU A 33 -3.03 6.60 -13.12
C GLU A 33 -3.67 6.17 -11.78
N ARG A 34 -2.85 5.99 -10.75
CA ARG A 34 -3.27 5.55 -9.41
C ARG A 34 -2.81 6.55 -8.35
N PRO A 35 -3.50 6.65 -7.21
CA PRO A 35 -3.01 7.47 -6.10
C PRO A 35 -1.76 6.82 -5.47
N VAL A 36 -0.85 7.64 -4.95
CA VAL A 36 0.38 7.19 -4.24
C VAL A 36 0.07 6.14 -3.16
N ASN A 37 -1.03 6.32 -2.42
CA ASN A 37 -1.45 5.36 -1.40
C ASN A 37 -1.76 3.96 -1.98
N TYR A 38 -2.28 3.88 -3.20
CA TYR A 38 -2.50 2.60 -3.87
C TYR A 38 -1.17 1.92 -4.19
N VAL A 39 -0.21 2.67 -4.74
CA VAL A 39 1.14 2.18 -5.09
C VAL A 39 1.85 1.64 -3.85
N ILE A 40 1.86 2.41 -2.75
CA ILE A 40 2.45 1.99 -1.47
C ILE A 40 1.80 0.70 -0.97
N ASN A 41 0.47 0.61 -0.98
CA ASN A 41 -0.23 -0.58 -0.52
C ASN A 41 0.09 -1.82 -1.37
N GLN A 42 0.24 -1.67 -2.69
CA GLN A 42 0.62 -2.79 -3.56
C GLN A 42 2.07 -3.24 -3.31
N ALA A 43 3.00 -2.28 -3.19
CA ALA A 43 4.39 -2.58 -2.86
C ALA A 43 4.51 -3.36 -1.54
N ILE A 44 3.85 -2.89 -0.48
CA ILE A 44 3.85 -3.56 0.83
C ILE A 44 3.22 -4.96 0.75
N LYS A 45 2.14 -5.13 -0.02
CA LYS A 45 1.51 -6.46 -0.22
C LYS A 45 2.44 -7.43 -0.92
N ASN A 46 3.15 -6.99 -1.95
CA ASN A 46 4.10 -7.83 -2.68
C ASN A 46 5.27 -8.21 -1.77
N MET A 47 5.86 -7.24 -1.07
CA MET A 47 6.93 -7.47 -0.10
C MET A 47 6.50 -8.44 1.00
N ARG A 48 5.26 -8.32 1.51
CA ARG A 48 4.73 -9.27 2.50
C ARG A 48 4.67 -10.69 1.93
N LYS A 49 4.17 -10.86 0.70
CA LYS A 49 4.11 -12.18 0.06
C LYS A 49 5.50 -12.79 -0.11
N GLU A 50 6.49 -11.99 -0.48
CA GLU A 50 7.88 -12.45 -0.60
C GLU A 50 8.45 -12.88 0.75
N ILE A 51 8.23 -12.10 1.80
CA ILE A 51 8.71 -12.43 3.16
C ILE A 51 8.02 -13.69 3.71
N GLU A 52 6.70 -13.82 3.57
CA GLU A 52 5.96 -14.99 4.07
C GLU A 52 6.21 -16.22 3.20
N GLY A 53 6.38 -16.05 1.88
CA GLY A 53 6.72 -17.12 0.95
C GLY A 53 8.16 -17.61 1.08
N ALA A 54 9.11 -16.74 1.44
CA ALA A 54 10.51 -17.13 1.70
C ALA A 54 10.71 -17.84 3.05
N LYS A 55 9.70 -17.80 3.94
CA LYS A 55 9.69 -18.52 5.21
C LYS A 55 9.05 -19.92 5.11
N ALA A 56 8.53 -20.29 3.94
CA ALA A 56 7.88 -21.56 3.67
C ALA A 56 8.86 -22.60 3.10
#